data_AF-A0A954G827-F1
#
_entry.id   AF-A0A954G827-F1
#
_cell.length_a   1.000
_cell.length_b   1.000
_cell.length_c   1.000
_cell.angle_alpha   90.00
_cell.angle_beta   90.00
_cell.angle_gamma   90.00
#
_symmetry.space_group_name_H-M   'P 1'
#
loop_
_entity.id
_entity.type
_entity.pdbx_description
1 polymer ?
#
loop_
_entity_poly.entity_id
_entity_poly.type
_entity_poly.pdbx_seq_one_letter_code
_entity_poly.pdbx_strand_id
1 'polypeptide(L)'
;MDVSRRTFFYLVLSSLLVSFSESQRSYATEKTSPSASSSPLVYEDTILPIFQARCLECHNTKNRKAEFDLSSPAGLLKGGESGVGLVSGKPDESLLYEYLHDGQMPPEGSKPLEEKELQLIHKWIAQGMKFKQNPQATAEEQLTQHDVLPIFYRRCVMCHGPEYQEGGLDLRTKADMLKGGKAGAAVITGKPDESLLVKYIEDKTCPPKAEISRAGIEPMTAEELATVKDWITQGLKVVNEEPLDFSNDQDPLVTKEDRQFWSFQPPQQAEPPAVQQQSLVKNPIDAFLLRQLEAKQLTYAPEADRRSLIRRVTYVLTGLPPTPEEVQAFLADDKPQAYERLIDRLLESPRYAEKWGQFWLDLAGYADSEGKRSADLIRKYAWRYRDYVVRSFGEDKPYDVFLTEQLAGDEL
;
A
#
# COMPACT_ATOMS: atom_id res chain seq x y z
N MET A 1 -39.92 -44.24 -13.02
CA MET A 1 -39.87 -44.48 -11.56
C MET A 1 -38.83 -43.52 -11.01
N ASP A 2 -39.12 -42.21 -10.97
CA ASP A 2 -39.89 -41.47 -9.93
C ASP A 2 -39.23 -41.56 -8.54
N VAL A 3 -38.97 -40.51 -7.76
CA VAL A 3 -39.36 -39.08 -7.78
C VAL A 3 -38.47 -38.31 -6.77
N SER A 4 -38.08 -37.11 -7.17
CA SER A 4 -38.01 -35.80 -6.48
C SER A 4 -37.51 -35.58 -5.03
N ARG A 5 -36.65 -34.54 -4.96
CA ARG A 5 -36.57 -33.43 -4.00
C ARG A 5 -37.91 -32.99 -3.33
N ARG A 6 -37.77 -32.34 -2.16
CA ARG A 6 -38.80 -31.63 -1.34
C ARG A 6 -39.71 -32.60 -0.58
N THR A 7 -39.77 -32.61 0.75
CA THR A 7 -40.57 -31.67 1.56
C THR A 7 -40.38 -32.03 3.04
N PHE A 8 -39.94 -31.12 3.91
CA PHE A 8 -40.19 -31.25 5.36
C PHE A 8 -40.29 -29.84 5.96
N PHE A 9 -41.47 -29.27 5.78
CA PHE A 9 -41.91 -28.05 6.45
C PHE A 9 -43.40 -28.23 6.80
N TYR A 10 -43.68 -28.06 8.09
CA TYR A 10 -44.96 -27.78 8.75
C TYR A 10 -45.87 -28.91 9.29
N LEU A 11 -46.48 -28.53 10.44
CA LEU A 11 -47.60 -29.09 11.21
C LEU A 11 -47.18 -30.07 12.32
N VAL A 12 -47.54 -29.90 13.59
CA VAL A 12 -48.83 -29.48 14.21
C VAL A 12 -48.53 -28.85 15.59
N LEU A 13 -48.91 -27.58 15.88
CA LEU A 13 -50.06 -27.14 16.72
C LEU A 13 -50.31 -28.05 17.97
N SER A 14 -50.53 -27.63 19.21
CA SER A 14 -51.45 -26.62 19.75
C SER A 14 -51.31 -26.67 21.29
N SER A 15 -51.05 -25.54 21.96
CA SER A 15 -52.00 -24.81 22.81
C SER A 15 -52.08 -25.25 24.28
N LEU A 16 -51.70 -24.36 25.22
CA LEU A 16 -52.64 -23.67 26.14
C LEU A 16 -51.94 -22.92 27.30
N LEU A 17 -52.04 -21.59 27.22
CA LEU A 17 -52.43 -20.59 28.24
C LEU A 17 -51.78 -20.51 29.65
N VAL A 18 -51.71 -19.25 30.08
CA VAL A 18 -51.76 -18.67 31.45
C VAL A 18 -50.44 -18.04 31.93
N SER A 19 -50.25 -16.74 31.66
CA SER A 19 -50.40 -15.66 32.66
C SER A 19 -49.74 -14.35 32.21
N PHE A 20 -50.58 -13.34 32.04
CA PHE A 20 -50.22 -11.92 32.06
C PHE A 20 -49.69 -11.53 33.44
N SER A 21 -48.57 -10.82 33.49
CA SER A 21 -48.27 -9.88 34.57
C SER A 21 -47.54 -8.68 33.97
N GLU A 22 -48.30 -7.61 33.83
CA GLU A 22 -47.84 -6.25 33.61
C GLU A 22 -47.01 -5.80 34.81
N SER A 23 -45.76 -5.42 34.56
CA SER A 23 -45.06 -4.46 35.42
C SER A 23 -44.51 -3.36 34.53
N GLN A 24 -45.31 -2.31 34.40
CA GLN A 24 -44.81 -0.99 34.06
C GLN A 24 -43.83 -0.56 35.15
N ARG A 25 -42.59 -0.25 34.78
CA ARG A 25 -41.80 0.78 35.48
C ARG A 25 -41.29 1.81 34.50
N SER A 26 -42.07 2.88 34.47
CA SER A 26 -41.73 4.23 34.06
C SER A 26 -40.40 4.70 34.65
N TYR A 27 -39.63 5.37 33.79
CA TYR A 27 -38.65 6.44 34.04
C TYR A 27 -38.05 6.56 35.45
N ALA A 28 -36.76 6.25 35.54
CA ALA A 28 -35.85 7.03 36.36
C ALA A 28 -34.77 7.60 35.43
N THR A 29 -34.99 8.84 34.97
CA THR A 29 -33.91 9.76 34.65
C THR A 29 -33.09 9.92 35.92
N GLU A 30 -31.99 9.18 36.03
CA GLU A 30 -31.02 9.42 37.08
C GLU A 30 -30.25 10.69 36.71
N LYS A 31 -30.76 11.82 37.21
CA LYS A 31 -29.98 13.04 37.35
C LYS A 31 -28.82 12.73 38.30
N THR A 32 -27.66 12.42 37.76
CA THR A 32 -26.41 12.69 38.47
C THR A 32 -26.10 14.17 38.28
N SER A 33 -26.33 14.92 39.36
CA SER A 33 -25.87 16.29 39.54
C SER A 33 -24.37 16.43 39.22
N PRO A 34 -23.93 17.61 38.74
CA PRO A 34 -22.52 17.88 38.48
C PRO A 34 -21.76 17.88 39.81
N SER A 35 -21.03 16.80 40.06
CA SER A 35 -20.12 16.72 41.20
C SER A 35 -18.75 17.26 40.80
N ALA A 36 -18.34 18.27 41.57
CA ALA A 36 -17.04 18.90 41.58
C ALA A 36 -16.63 19.64 40.30
N SER A 37 -16.69 20.97 40.38
CA SER A 37 -15.69 21.86 39.79
C SER A 37 -14.28 21.38 40.16
N SER A 38 -13.78 20.35 39.48
CA SER A 38 -12.37 20.03 39.51
C SER A 38 -11.68 21.04 38.62
N SER A 39 -10.71 21.76 39.19
CA SER A 39 -9.87 22.70 38.44
C SER A 39 -9.42 22.09 37.11
N PRO A 40 -9.40 22.87 36.02
CA PRO A 40 -9.00 22.37 34.72
C PRO A 40 -7.58 21.81 34.82
N LEU A 41 -7.39 20.57 34.39
CA LEU A 41 -6.07 19.97 34.27
C LEU A 41 -5.35 20.65 33.11
N VAL A 42 -4.21 21.28 33.40
CA VAL A 42 -3.40 21.95 32.39
C VAL A 42 -2.21 21.05 32.06
N TYR A 43 -1.97 20.84 30.77
CA TYR A 43 -0.97 19.92 30.25
C TYR A 43 0.41 20.15 30.89
N GLU A 44 0.92 21.38 30.83
CA GLU A 44 2.26 21.73 31.31
C GLU A 44 2.43 21.55 32.82
N ASP A 45 1.34 21.67 33.58
CA ASP A 45 1.38 21.55 35.04
C ASP A 45 1.17 20.13 35.54
N THR A 46 0.37 19.34 34.83
CA THR A 46 -0.14 18.06 35.36
C THR A 46 0.27 16.86 34.53
N ILE A 47 0.32 16.99 33.21
CA ILE A 47 0.51 15.86 32.28
C ILE A 47 1.95 15.78 31.78
N LEU A 48 2.54 16.92 31.43
CA LEU A 48 3.94 16.99 31.00
C LEU A 48 4.91 16.38 32.02
N PRO A 49 4.77 16.57 33.35
CA PRO A 49 5.63 15.87 34.32
C PRO A 49 5.52 14.34 34.25
N ILE A 50 4.33 13.80 33.98
CA ILE A 50 4.10 12.36 33.81
C ILE A 50 4.83 11.88 32.55
N PHE A 51 4.65 12.58 31.43
CA PHE A 51 5.33 12.24 30.18
C PHE A 51 6.85 12.38 30.31
N GLN A 52 7.36 13.40 31.00
CA GLN A 52 8.79 13.56 31.30
C GLN A 52 9.36 12.36 32.07
N ALA A 53 8.59 11.82 33.01
CA ALA A 53 9.03 10.70 33.84
C ALA A 53 8.95 9.33 33.13
N ARG A 54 7.99 9.16 32.19
CA ARG A 54 7.63 7.84 31.65
C ARG A 54 7.82 7.68 30.13
N CYS A 55 7.78 8.76 29.35
CA CYS A 55 7.61 8.70 27.91
C CYS A 55 8.68 9.48 27.11
N LEU A 56 9.20 10.60 27.63
CA LEU A 56 10.10 11.48 26.89
C LEU A 56 11.50 10.92 26.67
N GLU A 57 11.84 9.74 27.17
CA GLU A 57 13.07 9.04 26.76
C GLU A 57 13.03 8.67 25.26
N CYS A 58 11.84 8.30 24.77
CA CYS A 58 11.62 7.77 23.42
C CYS A 58 10.65 8.59 22.55
N HIS A 59 9.88 9.52 23.13
CA HIS A 59 8.87 10.33 22.43
C HIS A 59 9.10 11.83 22.65
N ASN A 60 10.23 12.33 22.15
CA ASN A 60 10.63 13.73 22.24
C ASN A 60 11.09 14.27 20.88
N THR A 61 11.44 15.55 20.78
CA THR A 61 11.86 16.19 19.52
C THR A 61 13.07 15.55 18.81
N LYS A 62 13.96 14.87 19.54
CA LYS A 62 15.17 14.21 19.01
C LYS A 62 14.94 12.73 18.73
N ASN A 63 14.36 12.01 19.69
CA ASN A 63 13.98 10.61 19.57
C ASN A 63 12.47 10.55 19.44
N ARG A 64 11.98 10.49 18.19
CA ARG A 64 10.56 10.43 17.84
C ARG A 64 10.18 9.01 17.45
N LYS A 65 10.12 8.08 18.42
CA LYS A 65 9.68 6.72 18.14
C LYS A 65 8.23 6.78 17.64
N ALA A 66 7.94 6.07 16.55
CA ALA A 66 6.65 6.16 15.83
C ALA A 66 6.31 7.58 15.37
N GLU A 67 7.33 8.42 15.13
CA GLU A 67 7.23 9.85 14.80
C GLU A 67 6.51 10.73 15.83
N PHE A 68 6.16 10.19 17.00
CA PHE A 68 5.32 10.86 17.98
C PHE A 68 6.12 11.67 19.02
N ASP A 69 5.72 12.93 19.25
CA ASP A 69 6.35 13.85 20.21
C ASP A 69 5.37 14.26 21.32
N LEU A 70 5.68 13.80 22.54
CA LEU A 70 4.89 14.09 23.74
C LEU A 70 5.44 15.27 24.55
N SER A 71 6.48 15.96 24.07
CA SER A 71 7.18 17.01 24.83
C SER A 71 6.58 18.41 24.68
N SER A 72 5.69 18.60 23.70
CA SER A 72 5.07 19.89 23.43
C SER A 72 3.60 19.75 23.02
N PRO A 73 2.77 20.77 23.28
CA PRO A 73 1.39 20.84 22.79
C PRO A 73 1.27 20.65 21.27
N ALA A 74 2.19 21.22 20.49
CA ALA A 74 2.23 21.08 19.04
C ALA A 74 2.54 19.64 18.59
N GLY A 75 3.50 18.98 19.24
CA GLY A 75 3.84 17.58 18.97
C GLY A 75 2.68 16.63 19.25
N LEU A 76 1.95 16.86 20.35
CA LEU A 76 0.78 16.08 20.73
C LEU A 76 -0.35 16.13 19.70
N LEU A 77 -0.63 17.33 19.17
CA LEU A 77 -1.68 17.54 18.18
C LEU A 77 -1.29 17.05 16.79
N LYS A 78 0.01 17.06 16.47
CA LYS A 78 0.53 16.56 15.18
C LYS A 78 0.31 15.06 15.01
N GLY A 79 0.34 14.28 16.09
CA GLY A 79 0.24 12.82 16.01
C GLY A 79 1.54 12.15 15.57
N GLY A 80 1.46 10.87 15.21
CA GLY A 80 2.61 10.05 14.80
C GLY A 80 2.30 9.20 13.56
N GLU A 81 3.10 8.17 13.31
CA GLU A 81 2.96 7.28 12.14
C GLU A 81 1.59 6.60 12.03
N SER A 82 0.95 6.38 13.19
CA SER A 82 -0.40 5.79 13.30
C SER A 82 -1.54 6.83 13.23
N GLY A 83 -1.23 8.08 12.89
CA GLY A 83 -2.19 9.18 12.78
C GLY A 83 -2.35 9.99 14.06
N VAL A 84 -3.54 10.55 14.27
CA VAL A 84 -3.86 11.43 15.40
C VAL A 84 -3.80 10.64 16.70
N GLY A 85 -2.83 10.95 17.56
CA GLY A 85 -2.62 10.23 18.82
C GLY A 85 -3.65 10.54 19.92
N LEU A 86 -4.32 11.69 19.83
CA LEU A 86 -5.21 12.22 20.87
C LEU A 86 -6.42 12.94 20.27
N VAL A 87 -7.61 12.61 20.76
CA VAL A 87 -8.88 13.21 20.33
C VAL A 87 -9.47 14.03 21.49
N SER A 88 -9.57 15.34 21.31
CA SER A 88 -10.04 16.26 22.35
C SER A 88 -11.45 15.91 22.84
N GLY A 89 -11.61 15.75 24.16
CA GLY A 89 -12.88 15.38 24.79
C GLY A 89 -13.23 13.89 24.70
N LYS A 90 -12.42 13.08 23.99
CA LYS A 90 -12.71 11.68 23.71
C LYS A 90 -11.53 10.76 24.07
N PRO A 91 -11.33 10.46 25.36
CA PRO A 91 -10.21 9.62 25.80
C PRO A 91 -10.27 8.20 25.20
N ASP A 92 -11.44 7.59 25.08
CA ASP A 92 -11.58 6.22 24.56
C ASP A 92 -11.37 6.11 23.04
N GLU A 93 -11.44 7.24 22.32
CA GLU A 93 -11.09 7.32 20.88
C GLU A 93 -9.63 7.78 20.68
N SER A 94 -8.88 8.02 21.76
CA SER A 94 -7.51 8.51 21.71
C SER A 94 -6.52 7.35 21.73
N LEU A 95 -5.83 7.15 20.62
CA LEU A 95 -4.88 6.07 20.43
C LEU A 95 -3.80 6.00 21.53
N LEU A 96 -3.29 7.15 21.99
CA LEU A 96 -2.35 7.20 23.11
C LEU A 96 -2.95 6.57 24.38
N TYR A 97 -4.22 6.84 24.68
CA TYR A 97 -4.85 6.30 25.89
C TYR A 97 -5.07 4.80 25.77
N GLU A 98 -5.46 4.30 24.60
CA GLU A 98 -5.59 2.86 24.31
C GLU A 98 -4.26 2.12 24.59
N TYR A 99 -3.14 2.60 24.03
CA TYR A 99 -1.82 1.98 24.27
C TYR A 99 -1.39 2.02 25.75
N LEU A 100 -1.75 3.07 26.49
CA LEU A 100 -1.46 3.18 27.91
C LEU A 100 -2.35 2.27 28.76
N HIS A 101 -3.64 2.17 28.42
CA HIS A 101 -4.62 1.34 29.13
C HIS A 101 -4.33 -0.17 28.95
N ASP A 102 -3.97 -0.56 27.72
CA ASP A 102 -3.64 -1.95 27.38
C ASP A 102 -2.24 -2.37 27.84
N GLY A 103 -1.48 -1.46 28.49
CA GLY A 103 -0.14 -1.73 28.99
C GLY A 103 0.90 -1.96 27.90
N GLN A 104 0.60 -1.58 26.65
CA GLN A 104 1.53 -1.68 25.52
C GLN A 104 2.62 -0.59 25.59
N MET A 105 2.32 0.52 26.26
CA MET A 105 3.26 1.60 26.53
C MET A 105 3.25 1.97 28.03
N PRO A 106 4.42 2.21 28.66
CA PRO A 106 5.78 2.08 28.13
C PRO A 106 6.21 0.60 27.91
N PRO A 107 7.17 0.31 27.01
CA PRO A 107 7.57 -1.06 26.69
C PRO A 107 8.20 -1.79 27.88
N GLU A 108 8.21 -3.13 27.84
CA GLU A 108 8.82 -3.96 28.88
C GLU A 108 10.27 -3.51 29.19
N GLY A 109 10.56 -3.29 30.47
CA GLY A 109 11.83 -2.74 30.95
C GLY A 109 11.82 -1.23 31.21
N SER A 110 10.79 -0.50 30.77
CA SER A 110 10.56 0.91 31.09
C SER A 110 9.73 1.07 32.37
N LYS A 111 9.71 2.28 32.95
CA LYS A 111 8.96 2.55 34.18
C LYS A 111 7.45 2.59 33.88
N PRO A 112 6.62 1.68 34.43
CA PRO A 112 5.18 1.65 34.16
C PRO A 112 4.48 2.90 34.74
N LEU A 113 3.32 3.24 34.19
CA LEU A 113 2.44 4.25 34.76
C LEU A 113 1.71 3.68 35.99
N GLU A 114 1.50 4.55 36.97
CA GLU A 114 0.56 4.28 38.07
C GLU A 114 -0.88 4.50 37.61
N GLU A 115 -1.83 3.76 38.19
CA GLU A 115 -3.26 3.90 37.90
C GLU A 115 -3.76 5.35 38.04
N LYS A 116 -3.21 6.09 39.01
CA LYS A 116 -3.53 7.52 39.21
C LYS A 116 -3.02 8.40 38.06
N GLU A 117 -1.85 8.10 37.51
CA GLU A 117 -1.27 8.83 36.36
C GLU A 117 -2.13 8.59 35.11
N LEU A 118 -2.56 7.34 34.89
CA LEU A 118 -3.45 6.98 33.79
C LEU A 118 -4.80 7.72 33.89
N GLN A 119 -5.39 7.77 35.08
CA GLN A 119 -6.65 8.50 35.33
C GLN A 119 -6.51 10.02 35.13
N LEU A 120 -5.35 10.60 35.45
CA LEU A 120 -5.08 12.02 35.19
C LEU A 120 -5.03 12.32 33.69
N ILE A 121 -4.39 11.46 32.90
CA ILE A 121 -4.32 11.57 31.44
C ILE A 121 -5.72 11.43 30.84
N HIS A 122 -6.48 10.40 31.22
CA HIS A 122 -7.87 10.20 30.80
C HIS A 122 -8.72 11.45 31.06
N LYS A 123 -8.65 11.98 32.29
CA LYS A 123 -9.43 13.14 32.71
C LYS A 123 -9.02 14.41 31.97
N TRP A 124 -7.72 14.61 31.70
CA TRP A 124 -7.24 15.75 30.93
C TRP A 124 -7.74 15.72 29.48
N ILE A 125 -7.74 14.54 28.83
CA ILE A 125 -8.30 14.37 27.49
C ILE A 125 -9.81 14.66 27.51
N ALA A 126 -10.54 14.11 28.47
CA ALA A 126 -11.97 14.34 28.64
C ALA A 126 -12.32 15.83 28.88
N GLN A 127 -11.42 16.59 29.51
CA GLN A 127 -11.56 18.04 29.71
C GLN A 127 -11.18 18.87 28.47
N GLY A 128 -10.87 18.22 27.35
CA GLY A 128 -10.57 18.87 26.08
C GLY A 128 -9.14 19.41 26.00
N MET A 129 -8.17 18.71 26.62
CA MET A 129 -6.73 18.94 26.51
C MET A 129 -6.33 20.41 26.70
N LYS A 130 -6.49 20.94 27.92
CA LYS A 130 -6.14 22.35 28.19
C LYS A 130 -4.61 22.52 28.23
N PHE A 131 -4.15 23.62 27.64
CA PHE A 131 -2.75 24.05 27.59
C PHE A 131 -2.62 25.47 28.18
N LYS A 132 -1.47 25.82 28.75
CA LYS A 132 -1.20 27.18 29.26
C LYS A 132 -1.25 28.23 28.16
N GLN A 133 -0.79 27.86 26.97
CA GLN A 133 -0.85 28.66 25.76
C GLN A 133 -1.58 27.83 24.70
N ASN A 134 -2.47 28.47 23.93
CA ASN A 134 -3.16 27.76 22.86
C ASN A 134 -2.10 27.32 21.81
N PRO A 135 -1.85 26.02 21.59
CA PRO A 135 -0.84 25.53 20.64
C PRO A 135 -1.02 26.05 19.21
N GLN A 136 -2.21 26.53 18.89
CA GLN A 136 -2.55 27.07 17.58
C GLN A 136 -1.94 28.46 17.28
N ALA A 137 -1.15 29.04 18.20
CA ALA A 137 -0.69 30.43 18.10
C ALA A 137 0.82 30.66 18.23
N THR A 138 1.68 29.62 18.20
CA THR A 138 3.14 29.82 18.39
C THR A 138 4.00 29.03 17.41
N ALA A 139 3.66 29.07 16.13
CA ALA A 139 4.59 29.10 15.01
C ALA A 139 3.78 29.45 13.75
N GLU A 140 4.09 30.56 13.08
CA GLU A 140 3.66 30.73 11.68
C GLU A 140 4.42 29.70 10.84
N GLU A 141 3.95 28.45 10.85
CA GLU A 141 4.42 27.43 9.92
C GLU A 141 3.84 27.83 8.56
N GLN A 142 4.71 28.28 7.66
CA GLN A 142 4.31 28.76 6.36
C GLN A 142 3.71 27.60 5.58
N LEU A 143 2.44 27.72 5.18
CA LEU A 143 1.79 26.70 4.36
C LEU A 143 2.47 26.64 2.99
N THR A 144 2.71 25.43 2.52
CA THR A 144 3.32 25.14 1.23
C THR A 144 2.37 24.31 0.37
N GLN A 145 2.79 23.99 -0.87
CA GLN A 145 2.03 23.10 -1.72
C GLN A 145 1.88 21.69 -1.12
N HIS A 146 2.79 21.24 -0.24
CA HIS A 146 2.68 19.92 0.39
C HIS A 146 1.49 19.81 1.35
N ASP A 147 1.05 20.93 1.92
CA ASP A 147 -0.09 20.98 2.85
C ASP A 147 -1.43 21.01 2.09
N VAL A 148 -1.42 21.47 0.84
CA VAL A 148 -2.64 21.77 0.06
C VAL A 148 -2.87 20.80 -1.09
N LEU A 149 -1.83 20.41 -1.83
CA LEU A 149 -1.98 19.52 -2.97
C LEU A 149 -2.59 18.16 -2.60
N PRO A 150 -2.26 17.50 -1.46
CA PRO A 150 -2.95 16.26 -1.07
C PRO A 150 -4.47 16.40 -0.96
N ILE A 151 -4.96 17.57 -0.50
CA ILE A 151 -6.40 17.89 -0.45
C ILE A 151 -6.96 17.90 -1.87
N PHE A 152 -6.27 18.56 -2.81
CA PHE A 152 -6.70 18.63 -4.21
C PHE A 152 -6.60 17.27 -4.92
N TYR A 153 -5.56 16.48 -4.69
CA TYR A 153 -5.43 15.13 -5.26
C TYR A 153 -6.57 14.22 -4.80
N ARG A 154 -6.96 14.32 -3.53
CA ARG A 154 -8.05 13.53 -2.96
C ARG A 154 -9.43 13.93 -3.48
N ARG A 155 -9.65 15.23 -3.77
CA ARG A 155 -11.01 15.77 -3.99
C ARG A 155 -11.28 16.33 -5.37
N CYS A 156 -10.26 16.82 -6.06
CA CYS A 156 -10.42 17.71 -7.22
C CYS A 156 -9.73 17.20 -8.48
N VAL A 157 -8.54 16.60 -8.35
CA VAL A 157 -7.69 16.22 -9.51
C VAL A 157 -8.33 15.16 -10.41
N MET A 158 -9.28 14.38 -9.90
CA MET A 158 -10.01 13.41 -10.73
C MET A 158 -10.77 14.05 -11.89
N CYS A 159 -11.30 15.27 -11.70
CA CYS A 159 -12.00 16.03 -12.74
C CYS A 159 -11.19 17.23 -13.26
N HIS A 160 -10.17 17.67 -12.52
CA HIS A 160 -9.32 18.83 -12.83
C HIS A 160 -7.83 18.44 -12.79
N GLY A 161 -7.46 17.42 -13.56
CA GLY A 161 -6.13 16.82 -13.64
C GLY A 161 -5.69 16.53 -15.09
N PRO A 162 -4.75 15.62 -15.34
CA PRO A 162 -4.22 15.38 -16.69
C PRO A 162 -5.22 14.68 -17.60
N GLU A 163 -5.96 13.72 -17.05
CA GLU A 163 -6.87 12.84 -17.80
C GLU A 163 -8.22 13.51 -18.07
N TYR A 164 -8.69 14.32 -17.12
CA TYR A 164 -9.94 15.04 -17.21
C TYR A 164 -9.71 16.49 -16.77
N GLN A 165 -10.01 17.44 -17.66
CA GLN A 165 -9.88 18.88 -17.42
C GLN A 165 -11.24 19.55 -17.57
N GLU A 166 -12.15 19.27 -16.64
CA GLU A 166 -13.47 19.87 -16.62
C GLU A 166 -13.33 21.39 -16.50
N GLY A 167 -14.05 22.12 -17.37
CA GLY A 167 -13.88 23.56 -17.50
C GLY A 167 -12.51 24.01 -18.00
N GLY A 168 -11.64 23.11 -18.48
CA GLY A 168 -10.27 23.41 -18.92
C GLY A 168 -9.31 23.74 -17.78
N LEU A 169 -9.61 23.28 -16.56
CA LEU A 169 -8.85 23.57 -15.34
C LEU A 169 -7.97 22.38 -14.95
N ASP A 170 -6.72 22.65 -14.54
CA ASP A 170 -5.81 21.71 -13.89
C ASP A 170 -5.34 22.31 -12.55
N LEU A 171 -5.43 21.53 -11.47
CA LEU A 171 -5.14 21.98 -10.09
C LEU A 171 -3.83 21.41 -9.53
N ARG A 172 -3.02 20.72 -10.33
CA ARG A 172 -1.82 20.02 -9.83
C ARG A 172 -0.61 20.91 -9.62
N THR A 173 -0.56 22.07 -10.28
CA THR A 173 0.56 23.02 -10.17
C THR A 173 0.07 24.42 -9.88
N LYS A 174 0.90 25.23 -9.21
CA LYS A 174 0.62 26.66 -9.01
C LYS A 174 0.43 27.40 -10.32
N ALA A 175 1.26 27.10 -11.32
CA ALA A 175 1.17 27.70 -12.64
C ALA A 175 -0.20 27.44 -13.29
N ASP A 176 -0.70 26.21 -13.21
CA ASP A 176 -2.00 25.83 -13.78
C ASP A 176 -3.17 26.45 -13.02
N MET A 177 -3.09 26.51 -11.68
CA MET A 177 -4.10 27.16 -10.85
C MET A 177 -4.21 28.67 -11.13
N LEU A 178 -3.07 29.34 -11.34
CA LEU A 178 -3.01 30.77 -11.69
C LEU A 178 -3.50 31.03 -13.11
N LYS A 179 -3.17 30.14 -14.06
CA LYS A 179 -3.69 30.17 -15.43
C LYS A 179 -5.21 29.98 -15.44
N GLY A 180 -5.71 29.05 -14.63
CA GLY A 180 -7.11 28.70 -14.52
C GLY A 180 -7.70 28.06 -15.77
N GLY A 181 -9.03 27.99 -15.81
CA GLY A 181 -9.80 27.37 -16.89
C GLY A 181 -10.62 28.36 -17.71
N LYS A 182 -11.66 27.88 -18.39
CA LYS A 182 -12.60 28.67 -19.21
C LYS A 182 -13.29 29.79 -18.44
N ALA A 183 -13.46 29.63 -17.12
CA ALA A 183 -14.06 30.63 -16.23
C ALA A 183 -13.07 31.73 -15.78
N GLY A 184 -11.77 31.58 -16.08
CA GLY A 184 -10.70 32.45 -15.62
C GLY A 184 -9.78 31.77 -14.59
N ALA A 185 -8.91 32.57 -13.98
CA ALA A 185 -7.95 32.13 -12.96
C ALA A 185 -8.67 31.42 -11.80
N ALA A 186 -8.23 30.21 -11.45
CA ALA A 186 -8.85 29.46 -10.35
C ALA A 186 -8.46 30.06 -9.00
N VAL A 187 -7.21 30.50 -8.85
CA VAL A 187 -6.70 31.17 -7.65
C VAL A 187 -6.11 32.53 -7.98
N ILE A 188 -6.26 33.47 -7.04
CA ILE A 188 -5.65 34.79 -7.09
C ILE A 188 -4.76 34.93 -5.86
N THR A 189 -3.45 35.03 -6.08
CA THR A 189 -2.43 35.13 -5.03
C THR A 189 -2.79 36.21 -4.00
N GLY A 190 -2.81 35.84 -2.71
CA GLY A 190 -3.13 36.75 -1.60
C GLY A 190 -4.60 37.08 -1.43
N LYS A 191 -5.49 36.58 -2.30
CA LYS A 191 -6.91 36.96 -2.34
C LYS A 191 -7.83 35.73 -2.39
N PRO A 192 -7.98 35.00 -1.28
CA PRO A 192 -8.81 33.79 -1.23
C PRO A 192 -10.27 34.07 -1.62
N ASP A 193 -10.87 35.13 -1.09
CA ASP A 193 -12.30 35.42 -1.35
C ASP A 193 -12.58 35.95 -2.76
N GLU A 194 -11.55 36.37 -3.50
CA GLU A 194 -11.69 36.71 -4.92
C GLU A 194 -11.48 35.50 -5.85
N SER A 195 -10.83 34.44 -5.34
CA SER A 195 -10.47 33.24 -6.09
C SER A 195 -11.69 32.40 -6.46
N LEU A 196 -11.84 32.06 -7.76
CA LEU A 196 -12.98 31.29 -8.25
C LEU A 196 -13.08 29.90 -7.61
N LEU A 197 -11.94 29.26 -7.36
CA LEU A 197 -11.86 27.97 -6.68
C LEU A 197 -12.59 28.01 -5.33
N VAL A 198 -12.27 29.01 -4.51
CA VAL A 198 -12.87 29.20 -3.18
C VAL A 198 -14.37 29.45 -3.29
N LYS A 199 -14.78 30.36 -4.19
CA LYS A 199 -16.21 30.68 -4.40
C LYS A 199 -17.01 29.44 -4.80
N TYR A 200 -16.51 28.64 -5.74
CA TYR A 200 -17.23 27.45 -6.19
C TYR A 200 -17.36 26.36 -5.12
N ILE A 201 -16.40 26.29 -4.19
CA ILE A 201 -16.45 25.39 -3.03
C ILE A 201 -17.48 25.92 -2.01
N GLU A 202 -17.44 27.22 -1.69
CA GLU A 202 -18.35 27.86 -0.73
C GLU A 202 -19.81 27.86 -1.20
N ASP A 203 -20.03 28.13 -2.49
CA ASP A 203 -21.35 28.10 -3.15
C ASP A 203 -21.85 26.66 -3.37
N LYS A 204 -21.03 25.65 -3.04
CA LYS A 204 -21.33 24.21 -3.19
C LYS A 204 -21.71 23.82 -4.62
N THR A 205 -21.20 24.56 -5.60
CA THR A 205 -21.33 24.27 -7.02
C THR A 205 -20.26 23.31 -7.52
N CYS A 206 -19.14 23.19 -6.79
CA CYS A 206 -18.05 22.26 -7.05
C CYS A 206 -17.68 21.47 -5.78
N PRO A 207 -17.63 20.13 -5.82
CA PRO A 207 -18.02 19.28 -6.95
C PRO A 207 -19.53 19.31 -7.22
N PRO A 208 -19.98 19.21 -8.49
CA PRO A 208 -21.40 19.10 -8.80
C PRO A 208 -22.03 17.89 -8.09
N LYS A 209 -23.23 18.05 -7.52
CA LYS A 209 -23.87 16.98 -6.72
C LYS A 209 -23.98 15.63 -7.44
N ALA A 210 -24.17 15.64 -8.76
CA ALA A 210 -24.26 14.43 -9.57
C ALA A 210 -22.92 13.66 -9.64
N GLU A 211 -21.80 14.38 -9.54
CA GLU A 211 -20.46 13.82 -9.70
C GLU A 211 -19.90 13.26 -8.39
N ILE A 212 -20.35 13.75 -7.22
CA ILE A 212 -19.93 13.27 -5.89
C ILE A 212 -20.00 11.74 -5.80
N SER A 213 -21.15 11.14 -6.13
CA SER A 213 -21.34 9.70 -6.04
C SER A 213 -20.69 8.92 -7.19
N ARG A 214 -20.62 9.51 -8.39
CA ARG A 214 -20.02 8.86 -9.58
C ARG A 214 -18.50 8.75 -9.45
N ALA A 215 -17.88 9.83 -8.99
CA ALA A 215 -16.45 9.96 -8.81
C ALA A 215 -15.97 9.44 -7.43
N GLY A 216 -16.87 9.12 -6.50
CA GLY A 216 -16.47 8.69 -5.16
C GLY A 216 -15.72 9.78 -4.37
N ILE A 217 -15.98 11.05 -4.67
CA ILE A 217 -15.34 12.20 -4.02
C ILE A 217 -16.25 12.78 -2.95
N GLU A 218 -15.65 13.25 -1.86
CA GLU A 218 -16.36 13.96 -0.80
C GLU A 218 -16.14 15.48 -0.91
N PRO A 219 -17.15 16.31 -0.59
CA PRO A 219 -16.96 17.75 -0.46
C PRO A 219 -15.85 18.10 0.53
N MET A 220 -15.11 19.17 0.24
CA MET A 220 -14.04 19.67 1.11
C MET A 220 -14.61 20.06 2.48
N THR A 221 -13.88 19.72 3.55
CA THR A 221 -14.26 20.10 4.90
C THR A 221 -13.99 21.59 5.14
N ALA A 222 -14.59 22.16 6.19
CA ALA A 222 -14.35 23.55 6.56
C ALA A 222 -12.87 23.79 6.96
N GLU A 223 -12.23 22.80 7.59
CA GLU A 223 -10.82 22.86 8.00
C GLU A 223 -9.90 22.85 6.79
N GLU A 224 -10.13 21.95 5.83
CA GLU A 224 -9.35 21.89 4.58
C GLU A 224 -9.52 23.17 3.75
N LEU A 225 -10.74 23.70 3.67
CA LEU A 225 -10.99 24.96 2.99
C LEU A 225 -10.25 26.12 3.67
N ALA A 226 -10.18 26.13 5.01
CA ALA A 226 -9.39 27.12 5.74
C ALA A 226 -7.90 26.99 5.39
N THR A 227 -7.33 25.78 5.35
CA THR A 227 -5.94 25.54 4.91
C THR A 227 -5.69 26.08 3.49
N VAL A 228 -6.60 25.83 2.56
CA VAL A 228 -6.50 26.34 1.17
C VAL A 228 -6.54 27.86 1.16
N LYS A 229 -7.48 28.49 1.88
CA LYS A 229 -7.59 29.95 1.96
C LYS A 229 -6.34 30.59 2.56
N ASP A 230 -5.79 30.00 3.63
CA ASP A 230 -4.60 30.49 4.30
C ASP A 230 -3.38 30.37 3.39
N TRP A 231 -3.23 29.26 2.64
CA TRP A 231 -2.17 29.11 1.66
C TRP A 231 -2.26 30.13 0.51
N ILE A 232 -3.47 30.40 0.00
CA ILE A 232 -3.70 31.46 -1.00
C ILE A 232 -3.29 32.82 -0.42
N THR A 233 -3.70 33.12 0.82
CA THR A 233 -3.39 34.37 1.53
C THR A 233 -1.88 34.55 1.72
N GLN A 234 -1.18 33.47 2.04
CA GLN A 234 0.28 33.44 2.21
C GLN A 234 1.06 33.52 0.89
N GLY A 235 0.37 33.61 -0.25
CA GLY A 235 0.99 33.87 -1.55
C GLY A 235 1.25 32.62 -2.38
N LEU A 236 0.52 31.52 -2.14
CA LEU A 236 0.68 30.25 -2.85
C LEU A 236 2.14 29.81 -2.81
N LYS A 237 2.72 29.73 -1.62
CA LYS A 237 4.13 29.38 -1.46
C LYS A 237 4.34 27.96 -1.95
N VAL A 238 5.33 27.79 -2.81
CA VAL A 238 5.75 26.48 -3.31
C VAL A 238 7.22 26.33 -2.95
N VAL A 239 7.54 25.21 -2.31
CA VAL A 239 8.91 24.82 -1.97
C VAL A 239 9.37 23.75 -2.96
N ASN A 240 10.55 23.89 -3.55
CA ASN A 240 11.06 22.93 -4.54
C ASN A 240 10.12 22.75 -5.75
N GLU A 241 9.72 23.87 -6.37
CA GLU A 241 9.01 23.86 -7.65
C GLU A 241 9.99 23.50 -8.78
N GLU A 242 10.65 22.34 -8.69
CA GLU A 242 11.26 21.75 -9.87
C GLU A 242 10.10 21.20 -10.71
N PRO A 243 10.03 21.53 -12.02
CA PRO A 243 9.08 20.89 -12.91
C PRO A 243 9.16 19.38 -12.70
N LEU A 244 8.03 18.68 -12.65
CA LEU A 244 8.03 17.23 -12.76
C LEU A 244 8.56 16.88 -14.15
N ASP A 245 9.88 16.80 -14.24
CA ASP A 245 10.62 16.40 -15.41
C ASP A 245 10.69 14.87 -15.37
N PHE A 246 9.84 14.25 -16.16
CA PHE A 246 9.89 12.80 -16.39
C PHE A 246 11.05 12.40 -17.32
N SER A 247 11.93 13.35 -17.70
CA SER A 247 13.21 13.00 -18.31
C SER A 247 14.09 12.32 -17.24
N ASN A 248 14.62 11.16 -17.59
CA ASN A 248 15.46 10.30 -16.75
C ASN A 248 16.83 10.93 -16.39
N ASP A 249 16.98 12.25 -16.40
CA ASP A 249 18.28 12.91 -16.25
C ASP A 249 18.44 13.69 -14.92
N GLN A 250 17.36 13.91 -14.16
CA GLN A 250 17.35 14.79 -12.98
C GLN A 250 16.71 14.18 -11.71
N ASP A 251 16.60 12.85 -11.57
CA ASP A 251 16.21 12.28 -10.25
C ASP A 251 17.40 12.39 -9.28
N PRO A 252 17.33 13.22 -8.21
CA PRO A 252 18.42 13.38 -7.26
C PRO A 252 18.70 12.12 -6.42
N LEU A 253 17.77 11.14 -6.41
CA LEU A 253 17.95 9.84 -5.75
C LEU A 253 18.62 8.80 -6.66
N VAL A 254 18.65 9.05 -7.98
CA VAL A 254 19.20 8.11 -8.97
C VAL A 254 20.33 8.81 -9.72
N THR A 255 21.55 8.55 -9.27
CA THR A 255 22.78 9.11 -9.84
C THR A 255 22.99 8.67 -11.29
N LYS A 256 23.91 9.33 -12.01
CA LYS A 256 24.29 8.89 -13.35
C LYS A 256 24.87 7.48 -13.33
N GLU A 257 25.59 7.13 -12.27
CA GLU A 257 26.15 5.81 -12.03
C GLU A 257 25.05 4.75 -11.82
N ASP A 258 24.00 5.06 -11.04
CA ASP A 258 22.87 4.15 -10.85
C ASP A 258 22.16 3.84 -12.17
N ARG A 259 22.03 4.84 -13.05
CA ARG A 259 21.44 4.68 -14.38
C ARG A 259 22.28 3.77 -15.28
N GLN A 260 23.59 3.67 -15.06
CA GLN A 260 24.48 2.76 -15.80
C GLN A 260 24.37 1.31 -15.32
N PHE A 261 23.54 1.01 -14.30
CA PHE A 261 23.34 -0.37 -13.87
C PHE A 261 22.76 -1.22 -15.00
N TRP A 262 23.26 -2.45 -15.14
CA TRP A 262 23.07 -3.27 -16.34
C TRP A 262 21.60 -3.51 -16.70
N SER A 263 20.69 -3.59 -15.73
CA SER A 263 19.27 -3.86 -15.96
C SER A 263 18.48 -2.64 -16.43
N PHE A 264 19.05 -1.43 -16.33
CA PHE A 264 18.45 -0.19 -16.84
C PHE A 264 18.99 0.20 -18.21
N GLN A 265 19.97 -0.55 -18.71
CA GLN A 265 20.51 -0.36 -20.05
C GLN A 265 19.75 -1.26 -21.04
N PRO A 266 19.42 -0.77 -22.26
CA PRO A 266 18.86 -1.61 -23.29
C PRO A 266 19.79 -2.81 -23.57
N PRO A 267 19.26 -4.05 -23.66
CA PRO A 267 20.08 -5.20 -23.98
C PRO A 267 20.71 -5.02 -25.37
N GLN A 268 22.02 -5.24 -25.45
CA GLN A 268 22.78 -5.16 -26.69
C GLN A 268 23.14 -6.56 -27.18
N GLN A 269 23.03 -6.79 -28.49
CA GLN A 269 23.48 -8.03 -29.10
C GLN A 269 25.01 -8.11 -29.04
N ALA A 270 25.53 -9.13 -28.36
CA ALA A 270 26.96 -9.37 -28.26
C ALA A 270 27.41 -10.41 -29.29
N GLU A 271 28.51 -10.12 -30.00
CA GLU A 271 29.14 -11.10 -30.88
C GLU A 271 29.83 -12.20 -30.05
N PRO A 272 29.66 -13.49 -30.40
CA PRO A 272 30.32 -14.58 -29.70
C PRO A 272 31.85 -14.42 -29.74
N PRO A 273 32.54 -14.59 -28.61
CA PRO A 273 33.99 -14.38 -28.56
C PRO A 273 34.74 -15.49 -29.30
N ALA A 274 35.88 -15.14 -29.89
CA ALA A 274 36.82 -16.14 -30.38
C ALA A 274 37.42 -16.95 -29.21
N VAL A 275 37.41 -18.27 -29.34
CA VAL A 275 37.96 -19.23 -28.38
C VAL A 275 38.93 -20.20 -29.07
N GLN A 276 39.84 -20.82 -28.32
CA GLN A 276 40.82 -21.75 -28.87
C GLN A 276 40.17 -23.09 -29.19
N GLN A 277 39.31 -23.59 -28.30
CA GLN A 277 38.63 -24.88 -28.43
C GLN A 277 37.33 -24.76 -29.23
N GLN A 278 37.42 -24.29 -30.49
CA GLN A 278 36.26 -24.10 -31.38
C GLN A 278 35.41 -25.36 -31.58
N SER A 279 36.02 -26.55 -31.52
CA SER A 279 35.31 -27.82 -31.64
C SER A 279 34.33 -28.12 -30.49
N LEU A 280 34.42 -27.40 -29.37
CA LEU A 280 33.53 -27.53 -28.21
C LEU A 280 32.35 -26.54 -28.25
N VAL A 281 32.31 -25.63 -29.22
CA VAL A 281 31.24 -24.65 -29.37
C VAL A 281 30.09 -25.27 -30.18
N LYS A 282 29.00 -25.66 -29.50
CA LYS A 282 27.77 -26.16 -30.15
C LYS A 282 26.77 -25.04 -30.40
N ASN A 283 26.74 -24.05 -29.52
CA ASN A 283 25.91 -22.86 -29.65
C ASN A 283 26.69 -21.60 -29.18
N PRO A 284 26.21 -20.38 -29.48
CA PRO A 284 26.90 -19.14 -29.14
C PRO A 284 27.23 -18.96 -27.64
N ILE A 285 26.41 -19.48 -26.72
CA ILE A 285 26.62 -19.38 -25.27
C ILE A 285 27.90 -20.13 -24.87
N ASP A 286 28.20 -21.25 -25.53
CA ASP A 286 29.37 -22.06 -25.23
C ASP A 286 30.68 -21.27 -25.45
N ALA A 287 30.70 -20.36 -26.42
CA ALA A 287 31.87 -19.51 -26.66
C ALA A 287 32.12 -18.55 -25.49
N PHE A 288 31.06 -17.97 -24.92
CA PHE A 288 31.18 -17.07 -23.75
C PHE A 288 31.69 -17.80 -22.52
N LEU A 289 31.22 -19.03 -22.28
CA LEU A 289 31.68 -19.86 -21.17
C LEU A 289 33.14 -20.31 -21.39
N LEU A 290 33.48 -20.80 -22.59
CA LEU A 290 34.84 -21.22 -22.93
C LEU A 290 35.84 -20.08 -22.82
N ARG A 291 35.50 -18.86 -23.25
CA ARG A 291 36.39 -17.69 -23.07
C ARG A 291 36.83 -17.53 -21.61
N GLN A 292 35.91 -17.69 -20.67
CA GLN A 292 36.21 -17.57 -19.24
C GLN A 292 36.98 -18.78 -18.70
N LEU A 293 36.68 -19.99 -19.18
CA LEU A 293 37.38 -21.21 -18.78
C LEU A 293 38.83 -21.22 -19.31
N GLU A 294 39.04 -20.91 -20.58
CA GLU A 294 40.36 -20.88 -21.22
C GLU A 294 41.29 -19.84 -20.60
N ALA A 295 40.76 -18.66 -20.23
CA ALA A 295 41.51 -17.64 -19.49
C ALA A 295 42.05 -18.17 -18.14
N LYS A 296 41.37 -19.18 -17.57
CA LYS A 296 41.75 -19.87 -16.33
C LYS A 296 42.43 -21.22 -16.60
N GLN A 297 42.78 -21.52 -17.84
CA GLN A 297 43.39 -22.79 -18.26
C GLN A 297 42.49 -24.00 -17.95
N LEU A 298 41.18 -23.82 -18.02
CA LEU A 298 40.15 -24.84 -17.82
C LEU A 298 39.42 -25.16 -19.13
N THR A 299 38.70 -26.28 -19.13
CA THR A 299 37.76 -26.68 -20.18
C THR A 299 36.48 -27.24 -19.55
N TYR A 300 35.49 -27.63 -20.36
CA TYR A 300 34.27 -28.23 -19.85
C TYR A 300 34.52 -29.54 -19.12
N ALA A 301 33.70 -29.79 -18.11
CA ALA A 301 33.61 -31.10 -17.50
C ALA A 301 33.09 -32.12 -18.53
N PRO A 302 33.45 -33.42 -18.38
CA PRO A 302 32.87 -34.46 -19.22
C PRO A 302 31.34 -34.48 -19.12
N GLU A 303 30.69 -34.84 -20.23
CA GLU A 303 29.24 -34.95 -20.28
C GLU A 303 28.74 -36.02 -19.28
N ALA A 304 27.63 -35.72 -18.62
CA ALA A 304 27.03 -36.64 -17.66
C ALA A 304 26.50 -37.89 -18.37
N ASP A 305 26.48 -39.03 -17.67
CA ASP A 305 25.89 -40.25 -18.21
C ASP A 305 24.38 -40.07 -18.46
N ARG A 306 23.82 -40.86 -19.38
CA ARG A 306 22.42 -40.75 -19.80
C ARG A 306 21.43 -40.85 -18.64
N ARG A 307 21.69 -41.67 -17.63
CA ARG A 307 20.80 -41.82 -16.47
C ARG A 307 20.83 -40.55 -15.62
N SER A 308 22.00 -39.95 -15.43
CA SER A 308 22.15 -38.65 -14.77
C SER A 308 21.47 -37.52 -15.55
N LEU A 309 21.59 -37.51 -16.89
CA LEU A 309 20.99 -36.49 -17.75
C LEU A 309 19.46 -36.47 -17.63
N ILE A 310 18.77 -37.60 -17.86
CA ILE A 310 17.31 -37.64 -17.75
C ILE A 310 16.83 -37.24 -16.36
N ARG A 311 17.49 -37.72 -15.29
CA ARG A 311 17.11 -37.34 -13.93
C ARG A 311 17.22 -35.82 -13.72
N ARG A 312 18.35 -35.21 -14.09
CA ARG A 312 18.56 -33.77 -13.88
C ARG A 312 17.56 -32.94 -14.68
N VAL A 313 17.39 -33.25 -15.95
CA VAL A 313 16.58 -32.41 -16.83
C VAL A 313 15.09 -32.51 -16.54
N THR A 314 14.58 -33.69 -16.16
CA THR A 314 13.18 -33.82 -15.72
C THR A 314 12.91 -33.01 -14.46
N TYR A 315 13.80 -33.03 -13.46
CA TYR A 315 13.65 -32.19 -12.26
C TYR A 315 13.69 -30.70 -12.59
N VAL A 316 14.62 -30.28 -13.46
CA VAL A 316 14.76 -28.87 -13.83
C VAL A 316 13.52 -28.37 -14.56
N LEU A 317 13.04 -29.13 -15.55
CA LEU A 317 11.94 -28.68 -16.41
C LEU A 317 10.57 -28.85 -15.75
N THR A 318 10.36 -29.92 -14.96
CA THR A 318 9.02 -30.27 -14.46
C THR A 318 8.88 -30.22 -12.94
N GLY A 319 9.99 -30.08 -12.20
CA GLY A 319 10.00 -30.19 -10.74
C GLY A 319 9.83 -31.61 -10.20
N LEU A 320 9.64 -32.62 -11.06
CA LEU A 320 9.36 -34.00 -10.68
C LEU A 320 10.48 -34.95 -11.12
N PRO A 321 10.65 -36.11 -10.46
CA PRO A 321 11.52 -37.17 -10.97
C PRO A 321 10.92 -37.83 -12.23
N PRO A 322 11.76 -38.37 -13.14
CA PRO A 322 11.27 -39.23 -14.21
C PRO A 322 10.78 -40.57 -13.65
N THR A 323 9.82 -41.21 -14.32
CA THR A 323 9.40 -42.57 -13.94
C THR A 323 10.45 -43.61 -14.35
N PRO A 324 10.49 -44.81 -13.72
CA PRO A 324 11.38 -45.88 -14.14
C PRO A 324 11.23 -46.25 -15.62
N GLU A 325 10.01 -46.23 -16.15
CA GLU A 325 9.70 -46.53 -17.55
C GLU A 325 10.26 -45.45 -18.49
N GLU A 326 10.12 -44.18 -18.13
CA GLU A 326 10.71 -43.07 -18.89
C GLU A 326 12.24 -43.14 -18.92
N VAL A 327 12.86 -43.50 -17.79
CA VAL A 327 14.30 -43.74 -17.73
C VAL A 327 14.70 -44.88 -18.64
N GLN A 328 14.00 -46.01 -18.59
CA GLN A 328 14.31 -47.16 -19.43
C GLN A 328 14.12 -46.82 -20.92
N ALA A 329 13.04 -46.14 -21.28
CA ALA A 329 12.76 -45.71 -22.65
C ALA A 329 13.86 -44.79 -23.17
N PHE A 330 14.29 -43.79 -22.40
CA PHE A 330 15.39 -42.91 -22.80
C PHE A 330 16.72 -43.66 -22.88
N LEU A 331 17.04 -44.56 -21.96
CA LEU A 331 18.27 -45.34 -22.02
C LEU A 331 18.32 -46.28 -23.23
N ALA A 332 17.17 -46.75 -23.71
CA ALA A 332 17.06 -47.61 -24.88
C ALA A 332 16.93 -46.85 -26.22
N ASP A 333 16.74 -45.52 -26.20
CA ASP A 333 16.58 -44.72 -27.41
C ASP A 333 17.94 -44.39 -28.07
N ASP A 334 18.24 -45.11 -29.14
CA ASP A 334 19.47 -45.01 -29.95
C ASP A 334 19.32 -44.09 -31.17
N LYS A 335 18.13 -43.52 -31.40
CA LYS A 335 17.90 -42.67 -32.55
C LYS A 335 18.68 -41.35 -32.41
N PRO A 336 19.10 -40.72 -33.53
CA PRO A 336 19.76 -39.41 -33.50
C PRO A 336 18.95 -38.38 -32.71
N GLN A 337 19.57 -37.50 -31.94
CA GLN A 337 18.87 -36.46 -31.15
C GLN A 337 17.91 -36.99 -30.05
N ALA A 338 18.21 -38.14 -29.46
CA ALA A 338 17.40 -38.70 -28.37
C ALA A 338 17.26 -37.77 -27.16
N TYR A 339 18.29 -36.96 -26.87
CA TYR A 339 18.24 -36.02 -25.76
C TYR A 339 17.32 -34.84 -26.07
N GLU A 340 17.41 -34.26 -27.26
CA GLU A 340 16.60 -33.14 -27.70
C GLU A 340 15.10 -33.52 -27.74
N ARG A 341 14.76 -34.71 -28.27
CA ARG A 341 13.37 -35.21 -28.18
C ARG A 341 12.87 -35.41 -26.76
N LEU A 342 13.76 -35.80 -25.83
CA LEU A 342 13.41 -35.85 -24.42
C LEU A 342 13.09 -34.44 -23.89
N ILE A 343 13.88 -33.42 -24.29
CA ILE A 343 13.60 -32.02 -23.93
C ILE A 343 12.24 -31.58 -24.47
N ASP A 344 11.99 -31.79 -25.76
CA ASP A 344 10.73 -31.37 -26.40
C ASP A 344 9.52 -31.96 -25.66
N ARG A 345 9.56 -33.27 -25.39
CA ARG A 345 8.51 -33.96 -24.61
C ARG A 345 8.31 -33.37 -23.20
N LEU A 346 9.39 -32.94 -22.55
CA LEU A 346 9.32 -32.34 -21.21
C LEU A 346 8.77 -30.91 -21.27
N LEU A 347 9.12 -30.13 -22.29
CA LEU A 347 8.58 -28.78 -22.52
C LEU A 347 7.09 -28.81 -22.87
N GLU A 348 6.65 -29.82 -23.62
CA GLU A 348 5.23 -30.05 -23.95
C GLU A 348 4.40 -30.55 -22.76
N SER A 349 5.03 -30.93 -21.65
CA SER A 349 4.33 -31.45 -20.48
C SER A 349 3.59 -30.34 -19.72
N PRO A 350 2.34 -30.56 -19.26
CA PRO A 350 1.67 -29.62 -18.34
C PRO A 350 2.49 -29.32 -17.08
N ARG A 351 3.36 -30.24 -16.67
CA ARG A 351 4.24 -30.07 -15.50
C ARG A 351 5.29 -29.00 -15.71
N TYR A 352 5.74 -28.79 -16.96
CA TYR A 352 6.63 -27.67 -17.28
C TYR A 352 5.92 -26.34 -17.03
N ALA A 353 4.71 -26.19 -17.56
CA ALA A 353 3.90 -25.00 -17.40
C ALA A 353 3.59 -24.70 -15.91
N GLU A 354 3.23 -25.71 -15.13
CA GLU A 354 3.03 -25.60 -13.69
C GLU A 354 4.31 -25.15 -12.96
N LYS A 355 5.45 -25.78 -13.29
CA LYS A 355 6.74 -25.49 -12.64
C LYS A 355 7.23 -24.08 -12.92
N TRP A 356 7.15 -23.63 -14.17
CA TRP A 356 7.62 -22.30 -14.57
C TRP A 356 6.62 -21.20 -14.19
N GLY A 357 5.32 -21.49 -14.30
CA GLY A 357 4.27 -20.60 -13.80
C GLY A 357 4.39 -20.32 -12.31
N GLN A 358 4.86 -21.28 -11.49
CA GLN A 358 5.11 -21.07 -10.07
C GLN A 358 6.10 -19.92 -9.81
N PHE A 359 7.22 -19.84 -10.54
CA PHE A 359 8.20 -18.77 -10.33
C PHE A 359 7.60 -17.38 -10.58
N TRP A 360 6.72 -17.27 -11.58
CA TRP A 360 6.01 -16.03 -11.84
C TRP A 360 5.01 -15.70 -10.74
N LEU A 361 4.23 -16.70 -10.30
CA LEU A 361 3.23 -16.52 -9.24
C LEU A 361 3.88 -16.12 -7.92
N ASP A 362 5.04 -16.68 -7.59
CA ASP A 362 5.83 -16.30 -6.42
C ASP A 362 6.29 -14.82 -6.53
N LEU A 363 6.80 -14.41 -7.70
CA LEU A 363 7.20 -13.03 -7.97
C LEU A 363 6.02 -12.05 -7.88
N ALA A 364 4.86 -12.44 -8.38
CA ALA A 364 3.64 -11.64 -8.34
C ALA A 364 2.99 -11.58 -6.94
N GLY A 365 3.54 -12.30 -5.95
CA GLY A 365 2.96 -12.37 -4.61
C GLY A 365 1.60 -13.07 -4.59
N TYR A 366 1.40 -14.06 -5.47
CA TYR A 366 0.17 -14.84 -5.54
C TYR A 366 -0.07 -15.59 -4.23
N ALA A 367 -1.31 -15.52 -3.74
CA ALA A 367 -1.80 -16.34 -2.65
C ALA A 367 -3.27 -16.66 -2.88
N ASP A 368 -3.69 -17.86 -2.48
CA ASP A 368 -5.11 -18.25 -2.48
C ASP A 368 -5.91 -17.55 -1.36
N SER A 369 -5.25 -16.81 -0.47
CA SER A 369 -5.85 -16.10 0.64
C SER A 369 -5.18 -14.74 0.93
N GLU A 370 -5.81 -13.90 1.74
CA GLU A 370 -5.31 -12.57 2.11
C GLU A 370 -4.12 -12.59 3.09
N GLY A 371 -3.87 -13.73 3.75
CA GLY A 371 -2.84 -13.83 4.76
C GLY A 371 -3.14 -13.04 6.03
N LYS A 372 -2.10 -12.78 6.82
CA LYS A 372 -2.18 -12.26 8.19
C LYS A 372 -2.45 -10.74 8.22
N ARG A 373 -3.73 -10.34 8.36
CA ARG A 373 -4.09 -8.97 8.84
C ARG A 373 -5.20 -8.94 9.90
N SER A 374 -6.13 -9.90 9.92
CA SER A 374 -7.11 -10.10 11.02
C SER A 374 -7.94 -11.39 10.87
N ALA A 375 -8.07 -11.92 9.65
CA ALA A 375 -8.49 -13.30 9.35
C ALA A 375 -7.92 -13.71 7.99
N ASP A 376 -7.61 -14.99 7.79
CA ASP A 376 -7.06 -15.51 6.53
C ASP A 376 -8.19 -15.87 5.56
N LEU A 377 -8.78 -14.84 4.94
CA LEU A 377 -9.90 -15.00 4.02
C LEU A 377 -9.43 -15.56 2.68
N ILE A 378 -10.15 -16.56 2.17
CA ILE A 378 -9.88 -17.16 0.86
C ILE A 378 -10.25 -16.16 -0.25
N ARG A 379 -9.31 -15.93 -1.17
CA ARG A 379 -9.52 -15.17 -2.41
C ARG A 379 -10.27 -16.05 -3.41
N LYS A 380 -11.60 -15.99 -3.36
CA LYS A 380 -12.53 -16.87 -4.10
C LYS A 380 -12.18 -17.08 -5.59
N TYR A 381 -11.60 -16.08 -6.25
CA TYR A 381 -11.33 -16.12 -7.70
C TYR A 381 -9.83 -16.05 -8.06
N ALA A 382 -8.92 -16.02 -7.09
CA ALA A 382 -7.48 -15.92 -7.35
C ALA A 382 -6.96 -17.05 -8.26
N TRP A 383 -7.49 -18.26 -8.10
CA TRP A 383 -7.15 -19.42 -8.91
C TRP A 383 -7.27 -19.20 -10.42
N ARG A 384 -8.13 -18.28 -10.87
CA ARG A 384 -8.27 -17.94 -12.30
C ARG A 384 -7.00 -17.30 -12.85
N TYR A 385 -6.37 -16.43 -12.05
CA TYR A 385 -5.09 -15.83 -12.40
C TYR A 385 -3.97 -16.88 -12.41
N ARG A 386 -3.92 -17.76 -11.40
CA ARG A 386 -2.99 -18.91 -11.39
C ARG A 386 -3.11 -19.76 -12.65
N ASP A 387 -4.33 -20.18 -12.99
CA ASP A 387 -4.57 -21.04 -14.15
C ASP A 387 -4.28 -20.31 -15.48
N TYR A 388 -4.52 -19.00 -15.53
CA TYR A 388 -4.11 -18.15 -16.66
C TYR A 388 -2.58 -18.09 -16.80
N VAL A 389 -1.83 -17.91 -15.70
CA VAL A 389 -0.36 -17.87 -15.73
C VAL A 389 0.17 -19.23 -16.20
N VAL A 390 -0.27 -20.32 -15.59
CA VAL A 390 0.14 -21.69 -15.98
C VAL A 390 -0.12 -21.92 -17.47
N ARG A 391 -1.32 -21.60 -17.97
CA ARG A 391 -1.64 -21.73 -19.39
C ARG A 391 -0.76 -20.85 -20.28
N SER A 392 -0.46 -19.62 -19.89
CA SER A 392 0.40 -18.72 -20.67
C SER A 392 1.80 -19.30 -20.86
N PHE A 393 2.36 -19.96 -19.84
CA PHE A 393 3.63 -20.70 -19.96
C PHE A 393 3.50 -21.96 -20.83
N GLY A 394 2.39 -22.69 -20.70
CA GLY A 394 2.17 -23.92 -21.48
C GLY A 394 1.89 -23.69 -22.96
N GLU A 395 1.32 -22.54 -23.31
CA GLU A 395 1.04 -22.13 -24.70
C GLU A 395 2.21 -21.35 -25.33
N ASP A 396 3.33 -21.18 -24.61
CA ASP A 396 4.48 -20.36 -25.02
C ASP A 396 4.06 -18.94 -25.44
N LYS A 397 3.22 -18.30 -24.61
CA LYS A 397 2.71 -16.95 -24.88
C LYS A 397 3.90 -15.98 -25.01
N PRO A 398 3.93 -15.16 -26.08
CA PRO A 398 4.96 -14.13 -26.23
C PRO A 398 5.07 -13.26 -24.98
N TYR A 399 6.30 -13.06 -24.51
CA TYR A 399 6.56 -12.38 -23.24
C TYR A 399 6.01 -10.95 -23.21
N ASP A 400 6.07 -10.24 -24.34
CA ASP A 400 5.51 -8.89 -24.51
C ASP A 400 3.99 -8.87 -24.35
N VAL A 401 3.28 -9.84 -24.94
CA VAL A 401 1.83 -10.00 -24.79
C VAL A 401 1.50 -10.36 -23.34
N PHE A 402 2.20 -11.35 -22.77
CA PHE A 402 2.01 -11.74 -21.38
C PHE A 402 2.19 -10.55 -20.44
N LEU A 403 3.30 -9.82 -20.55
CA LEU A 403 3.58 -8.64 -19.73
C LEU A 403 2.54 -7.53 -19.91
N THR A 404 2.09 -7.29 -21.13
CA THR A 404 1.02 -6.32 -21.41
C THR A 404 -0.27 -6.70 -20.69
N GLU A 405 -0.67 -7.97 -20.76
CA GLU A 405 -1.87 -8.48 -20.06
C GLU A 405 -1.72 -8.39 -18.52
N GLN A 406 -0.49 -8.56 -17.99
CA GLN A 406 -0.24 -8.36 -16.54
C GLN A 406 -0.47 -6.93 -16.09
N LEU A 407 -0.06 -5.95 -16.91
CA LEU A 407 -0.13 -4.53 -16.59
C LEU A 407 -1.53 -3.95 -16.83
N ALA A 408 -2.21 -4.41 -17.88
CA ALA A 408 -3.52 -3.89 -18.26
C ALA A 408 -4.65 -4.37 -17.32
N GLY A 409 -4.48 -5.50 -16.63
CA GLY A 409 -5.51 -6.02 -15.73
C GLY A 409 -6.79 -6.39 -16.50
N ASP A 410 -7.88 -5.68 -16.24
CA ASP A 410 -9.21 -5.87 -16.86
C ASP A 410 -9.55 -4.85 -17.97
N GLU A 411 -8.57 -4.08 -18.44
CA GLU A 411 -8.74 -3.03 -19.46
C GLU A 411 -8.60 -3.52 -20.92
N LEU A 412 -8.36 -4.82 -21.15
CA LEU A 412 -8.28 -5.49 -22.47
C LEU A 412 -9.43 -6.47 -22.65
#